data_AF-A0A969D1X9-F1
#
_entry.id   AF-A0A969D1X9-F1
#
_cell.length_a   1.000
_cell.length_b   1.000
_cell.length_c   1.000
_cell.angle_alpha   90.00
_cell.angle_beta   90.00
_cell.angle_gamma   90.00
#
_symmetry.space_group_name_H-M   'P 1'
#
loop_
_entity.id
_entity.type
_entity.pdbx_description
1 polymer ?
#
loop_
_entity_poly.entity_id
_entity_poly.type
_entity_poly.pdbx_seq_one_letter_code
_entity_poly.pdbx_strand_id
1 'polypeptide(L)'
;MIGAGYTSTGTLIELELNDCYNALITNNVIHVSNYTASNGRAALEVGSGSIVKNNLFLGNGSNYDYAFDVVENSTISNNIFYGCSPNYRNRVGSFTRNSTFKNNISFGSSATDGNLFPEGNGNRLENNLVNINPQLENVPLSDDWSFEFDLSLQATSPALAAGTDGKDIGPTGSSIPFDPTGVPLPLIQTFDTDEIVKKGDDLSISIKARGKN
;
A
#
# COMPACT_ATOMS: atom_id res chain seq x y z
N MET A 1 0.70 -11.99 -16.38
CA MET A 1 2.02 -12.68 -16.24
C MET A 1 2.79 -11.84 -15.23
N ILE A 2 3.21 -12.39 -14.09
CA ILE A 2 3.97 -11.60 -13.10
C ILE A 2 5.42 -11.58 -13.57
N GLY A 3 5.86 -10.48 -14.15
CA GLY A 3 7.26 -10.22 -14.47
C GLY A 3 7.93 -9.59 -13.25
N ALA A 4 8.96 -10.26 -12.71
CA ALA A 4 9.80 -9.68 -11.66
C ALA A 4 11.07 -9.12 -12.31
N GLY A 5 11.24 -7.80 -12.26
CA GLY A 5 12.46 -7.10 -12.67
C GLY A 5 13.41 -6.92 -11.48
N TYR A 6 14.71 -7.03 -11.72
CA TYR A 6 15.74 -6.68 -10.74
C TYR A 6 16.29 -5.29 -11.07
N THR A 7 16.20 -4.34 -10.14
CA THR A 7 16.96 -3.09 -10.22
C THR A 7 18.35 -3.27 -9.61
N SER A 8 19.32 -2.55 -10.17
CA SER A 8 20.77 -2.79 -9.98
C SER A 8 21.35 -2.42 -8.61
N THR A 9 20.52 -2.08 -7.62
CA THR A 9 20.95 -1.68 -6.28
C THR A 9 20.60 -2.69 -5.19
N GLY A 10 19.90 -3.78 -5.52
CA GLY A 10 19.65 -4.91 -4.63
C GLY A 10 18.57 -4.64 -3.57
N THR A 11 17.77 -5.67 -3.29
CA THR A 11 16.73 -5.78 -2.25
C THR A 11 15.32 -5.24 -2.52
N LEU A 12 15.01 -4.76 -3.73
CA LEU A 12 13.63 -4.53 -4.17
C LEU A 12 13.25 -5.57 -5.25
N ILE A 13 12.18 -6.33 -5.03
CA ILE A 13 11.53 -7.09 -6.09
C ILE A 13 10.56 -6.12 -6.76
N GLU A 14 10.89 -5.68 -7.97
CA GLU A 14 9.96 -4.91 -8.79
C GLU A 14 8.97 -5.91 -9.41
N LEU A 15 7.74 -5.91 -8.90
CA LEU A 15 6.64 -6.68 -9.48
C LEU A 15 5.89 -5.78 -10.46
N GLU A 16 6.05 -6.05 -11.75
CA GLU A 16 5.23 -5.38 -12.76
C GLU A 16 3.86 -6.07 -12.83
N LEU A 17 2.83 -5.38 -12.31
CA LEU A 17 1.46 -5.87 -12.21
C LEU A 17 0.60 -5.25 -13.33
N ASN A 18 0.78 -5.79 -14.54
CA ASN A 18 -0.02 -5.41 -15.71
C ASN A 18 -1.24 -6.34 -15.86
N ASP A 19 -2.40 -5.77 -16.18
CA ASP A 19 -3.65 -6.51 -16.43
C ASP A 19 -4.05 -7.47 -15.30
N CYS A 20 -4.06 -6.98 -14.05
CA CYS A 20 -4.42 -7.82 -12.91
C CYS A 20 -5.94 -8.00 -12.77
N TYR A 21 -6.49 -9.14 -13.21
CA TYR A 21 -7.90 -9.49 -13.05
C TYR A 21 -8.14 -10.35 -11.80
N ASN A 22 -9.26 -10.12 -11.11
CA ASN A 22 -9.67 -10.86 -9.91
C ASN A 22 -8.55 -10.97 -8.84
N ALA A 23 -7.72 -9.93 -8.73
CA ALA A 23 -6.57 -9.91 -7.83
C ALA A 23 -6.95 -9.31 -6.47
N LEU A 24 -6.29 -9.78 -5.42
CA LEU A 24 -6.29 -9.13 -4.11
C LEU A 24 -4.90 -8.52 -3.87
N ILE A 25 -4.83 -7.19 -3.88
CA ILE A 25 -3.60 -6.44 -3.66
C ILE A 25 -3.75 -5.70 -2.33
N THR A 26 -3.10 -6.19 -1.29
CA THR A 26 -3.28 -5.67 0.07
C THR A 26 -2.00 -5.60 0.87
N ASN A 27 -1.89 -4.59 1.73
CA ASN A 27 -0.79 -4.45 2.69
C ASN A 27 0.59 -4.31 2.05
N ASN A 28 0.67 -3.57 0.93
CA ASN A 28 1.92 -3.31 0.24
C ASN A 28 2.32 -1.83 0.36
N VAL A 29 3.61 -1.57 0.28
CA VAL A 29 4.16 -0.29 -0.16
C VAL A 29 4.46 -0.42 -1.65
N ILE A 30 3.88 0.47 -2.44
CA ILE A 30 3.91 0.43 -3.90
C ILE A 30 4.51 1.75 -4.35
N HIS A 31 5.64 1.68 -5.04
CA HIS A 31 6.25 2.88 -5.55
C HIS A 31 5.68 3.25 -6.89
N VAL A 32 5.56 4.54 -7.09
CA VAL A 32 5.23 5.14 -8.36
C VAL A 32 6.54 5.68 -8.93
N SER A 33 7.02 5.08 -10.03
CA SER A 33 8.31 5.45 -10.61
C SER A 33 8.19 6.63 -11.57
N ASN A 34 9.03 7.65 -11.40
CA ASN A 34 9.28 8.63 -12.47
C ASN A 34 10.16 8.00 -13.54
N TYR A 35 9.56 7.53 -14.63
CA TYR A 35 10.32 7.47 -15.89
C TYR A 35 10.49 8.92 -16.38
N THR A 36 11.75 9.37 -16.45
CA THR A 36 12.24 10.74 -16.66
C THR A 36 11.85 11.43 -17.98
N ALA A 37 10.82 10.96 -18.69
CA ALA A 37 10.51 11.40 -20.04
C ALA A 37 9.01 11.65 -20.26
N SER A 38 8.47 12.77 -19.79
CA SER A 38 7.23 13.43 -20.28
C SER A 38 5.90 12.63 -20.35
N ASN A 39 5.94 11.32 -20.08
CA ASN A 39 4.93 10.30 -20.28
C ASN A 39 4.93 9.41 -19.04
N GLY A 40 4.62 9.98 -17.87
CA GLY A 40 4.59 9.26 -16.60
C GLY A 40 3.94 7.88 -16.74
N ARG A 41 4.53 6.86 -16.12
CA ARG A 41 3.93 5.52 -16.07
C ARG A 41 3.23 5.37 -14.74
N ALA A 42 2.07 4.72 -14.74
CA ALA A 42 1.45 4.39 -13.49
C ALA A 42 2.09 3.15 -12.85
N ALA A 43 1.92 3.01 -11.55
CA ALA A 43 2.44 1.84 -10.83
C ALA A 43 1.65 0.55 -11.12
N LEU A 44 0.35 0.64 -11.42
CA LEU A 44 -0.50 -0.54 -11.63
C LEU A 44 -1.54 -0.37 -12.74
N GLU A 45 -1.84 -1.50 -13.38
CA GLU A 45 -3.04 -1.71 -14.18
C GLU A 45 -3.92 -2.79 -13.52
N VAL A 46 -5.11 -2.37 -13.09
CA VAL A 46 -6.05 -3.20 -12.34
C VAL A 46 -7.24 -3.56 -13.21
N GLY A 47 -7.22 -4.80 -13.70
CA GLY A 47 -8.32 -5.39 -14.45
C GLY A 47 -9.56 -5.68 -13.59
N SER A 48 -10.64 -6.04 -14.29
CA SER A 48 -11.96 -6.33 -13.72
C SER A 48 -11.95 -7.29 -12.52
N GLY A 49 -12.75 -6.98 -11.50
CA GLY A 49 -13.02 -7.86 -10.36
C GLY A 49 -11.96 -7.85 -9.25
N SER A 50 -11.04 -6.90 -9.27
CA SER A 50 -9.94 -6.84 -8.31
C SER A 50 -10.28 -6.00 -7.07
N ILE A 51 -9.55 -6.27 -5.98
CA ILE A 51 -9.62 -5.55 -4.72
C ILE A 51 -8.22 -5.03 -4.39
N VAL A 52 -8.09 -3.71 -4.30
CA VAL A 52 -6.85 -3.02 -3.91
C VAL A 52 -7.11 -2.31 -2.59
N LYS A 53 -6.55 -2.82 -1.49
CA LYS A 53 -6.87 -2.27 -0.17
C LYS A 53 -5.70 -2.18 0.78
N ASN A 54 -5.72 -1.23 1.72
CA ASN A 54 -4.69 -1.13 2.75
C ASN A 54 -3.27 -1.10 2.15
N ASN A 55 -3.04 -0.35 1.07
CA ASN A 55 -1.70 -0.13 0.51
C ASN A 55 -1.26 1.33 0.71
N LEU A 56 0.05 1.56 0.66
CA LEU A 56 0.65 2.87 0.50
C LEU A 56 1.19 2.97 -0.93
N PHE A 57 0.66 3.90 -1.72
CA PHE A 57 1.26 4.33 -2.98
C PHE A 57 2.18 5.51 -2.67
N LEU A 58 3.47 5.36 -2.96
CA LEU A 58 4.53 6.31 -2.61
C LEU A 58 5.13 6.89 -3.89
N GLY A 59 5.11 8.21 -4.02
CA GLY A 59 5.80 8.96 -5.07
C GLY A 59 6.51 10.20 -4.52
N ASN A 60 7.30 10.86 -5.36
CA ASN A 60 8.05 12.06 -4.99
C ASN A 60 7.24 13.37 -5.05
N GLY A 61 5.99 13.33 -5.48
CA GLY A 61 5.14 14.50 -5.62
C GLY A 61 5.13 15.09 -7.03
N SER A 62 5.76 14.45 -8.01
CA SER A 62 5.86 14.91 -9.40
C SER A 62 4.50 15.02 -10.09
N ASN A 63 4.45 15.81 -11.17
CA ASN A 63 3.30 15.92 -12.07
C ASN A 63 3.00 14.61 -12.82
N TYR A 64 3.91 13.64 -12.76
CA TYR A 64 3.90 12.41 -13.55
C TYR A 64 3.77 11.14 -12.70
N ASP A 65 3.57 11.28 -11.39
CA ASP A 65 3.40 10.14 -10.48
C ASP A 65 1.93 9.75 -10.44
N TYR A 66 1.60 8.61 -11.05
CA TYR A 66 0.25 8.06 -11.07
C TYR A 66 0.22 6.66 -10.43
N ALA A 67 -0.74 6.40 -9.54
CA ALA A 67 -0.90 5.09 -8.91
C ALA A 67 -1.48 4.06 -9.88
N PHE A 68 -2.44 4.46 -10.71
CA PHE A 68 -3.10 3.58 -11.66
C PHE A 68 -3.14 4.16 -13.08
N ASP A 69 -2.94 3.30 -14.08
CA ASP A 69 -3.18 3.61 -15.49
C ASP A 69 -4.60 3.20 -15.88
N VAL A 70 -4.93 1.94 -15.57
CA VAL A 70 -6.25 1.33 -15.82
C VAL A 70 -6.83 0.77 -14.52
N VAL A 71 -8.13 0.99 -14.28
CA VAL A 71 -8.86 0.37 -13.17
C VAL A 71 -10.29 0.06 -13.59
N GLU A 72 -10.65 -1.21 -13.65
CA GLU A 72 -11.98 -1.61 -14.14
C GLU A 72 -12.73 -2.46 -13.12
N ASN A 73 -14.03 -2.20 -12.94
CA ASN A 73 -14.97 -3.01 -12.12
C ASN A 73 -14.36 -3.52 -10.80
N SER A 74 -13.64 -2.64 -10.09
CA SER A 74 -12.80 -3.02 -8.96
C SER A 74 -13.14 -2.20 -7.71
N THR A 75 -12.68 -2.67 -6.55
CA THR A 75 -12.82 -1.95 -5.28
C THR A 75 -11.46 -1.49 -4.78
N ILE A 76 -11.33 -0.19 -4.54
CA ILE A 76 -10.10 0.49 -4.11
C ILE A 76 -10.41 1.12 -2.77
N SER A 77 -9.92 0.55 -1.67
CA SER A 77 -10.31 1.02 -0.34
C SER A 77 -9.21 1.05 0.71
N ASN A 78 -9.32 1.97 1.67
CA ASN A 78 -8.37 2.07 2.78
C ASN A 78 -6.91 2.23 2.30
N ASN A 79 -6.65 2.83 1.14
CA ASN A 79 -5.29 3.09 0.65
C ASN A 79 -4.85 4.53 0.95
N ILE A 80 -3.54 4.75 1.03
CA ILE A 80 -2.91 6.06 1.09
C ILE A 80 -2.17 6.31 -0.23
N PHE A 81 -2.46 7.43 -0.89
CA PHE A 81 -1.77 7.92 -2.08
C PHE A 81 -0.93 9.13 -1.68
N TYR A 82 0.37 8.93 -1.49
CA TYR A 82 1.28 9.90 -0.89
C TYR A 82 2.37 10.32 -1.89
N GLY A 83 2.30 11.55 -2.38
CA GLY A 83 3.17 12.05 -3.44
C GLY A 83 2.78 11.61 -4.85
N CYS A 84 1.68 10.91 -5.02
CA CYS A 84 1.23 10.44 -6.32
C CYS A 84 -0.26 10.69 -6.50
N SER A 85 -0.68 10.75 -7.76
CA SER A 85 -2.09 10.86 -8.10
C SER A 85 -2.78 9.49 -8.09
N PRO A 86 -3.98 9.36 -7.52
CA PRO A 86 -4.74 8.12 -7.59
C PRO A 86 -5.13 7.69 -9.01
N ASN A 87 -4.93 8.51 -10.05
CA ASN A 87 -5.33 8.16 -11.40
C ASN A 87 -4.48 8.83 -12.47
N TYR A 88 -4.29 8.16 -13.60
CA TYR A 88 -3.63 8.70 -14.78
C TYR A 88 -4.44 9.85 -15.42
N ARG A 89 -3.72 10.77 -16.07
CA ARG A 89 -4.18 12.04 -16.67
C ARG A 89 -5.65 12.06 -17.13
N ASN A 90 -6.32 13.15 -16.77
CA ASN A 90 -7.62 13.62 -17.28
C ASN A 90 -8.82 12.80 -16.78
N ARG A 91 -9.58 13.40 -15.84
CA ARG A 91 -10.87 12.89 -15.32
C ARG A 91 -11.86 12.50 -16.43
N VAL A 92 -11.73 13.07 -17.62
CA VAL A 92 -12.57 12.78 -18.79
C VAL A 92 -11.75 11.94 -19.78
N GLY A 93 -12.04 10.63 -19.83
CA GLY A 93 -11.33 9.67 -20.69
C GLY A 93 -10.39 8.72 -19.95
N SER A 94 -10.26 8.87 -18.63
CA SER A 94 -9.57 7.93 -17.75
C SER A 94 -10.05 6.48 -17.97
N PHE A 95 -9.09 5.55 -18.12
CA PHE A 95 -9.37 4.11 -18.18
C PHE A 95 -9.85 3.53 -16.84
N THR A 96 -9.86 4.34 -15.78
CA THR A 96 -10.57 4.03 -14.53
C THR A 96 -12.09 4.16 -14.72
N ARG A 97 -12.81 3.04 -14.63
CA ARG A 97 -14.27 2.96 -14.84
C ARG A 97 -14.94 1.90 -13.96
N ASN A 98 -16.23 2.13 -13.69
CA ASN A 98 -17.13 1.22 -12.96
C ASN A 98 -16.55 0.70 -11.63
N SER A 99 -15.68 1.47 -11.00
CA SER A 99 -14.93 1.07 -9.81
C SER A 99 -15.37 1.88 -8.59
N THR A 100 -15.22 1.29 -7.41
CA THR A 100 -15.56 1.97 -6.15
C THR A 100 -14.29 2.37 -5.42
N PHE A 101 -14.11 3.67 -5.20
CA PHE A 101 -13.07 4.24 -4.34
C PHE A 101 -13.68 4.61 -3.00
N LYS A 102 -13.24 3.97 -1.93
CA LYS A 102 -13.83 4.13 -0.61
C LYS A 102 -12.80 4.28 0.52
N ASN A 103 -12.97 5.28 1.39
CA ASN A 103 -12.12 5.47 2.57
C ASN A 103 -10.62 5.50 2.21
N ASN A 104 -10.24 6.15 1.11
CA ASN A 104 -8.84 6.37 0.75
C ASN A 104 -8.38 7.78 1.16
N ILE A 105 -7.07 7.98 1.26
CA ILE A 105 -6.45 9.30 1.51
C ILE A 105 -5.52 9.63 0.35
N SER A 106 -5.56 10.85 -0.15
CA SER A 106 -4.59 11.36 -1.13
C SER A 106 -3.92 12.64 -0.63
N PHE A 107 -2.62 12.78 -0.87
CA PHE A 107 -1.85 13.97 -0.48
C PHE A 107 -0.53 14.09 -1.25
N GLY A 108 -0.07 15.32 -1.48
CA GLY A 108 1.32 15.61 -1.86
C GLY A 108 1.63 15.50 -3.35
N SER A 109 0.68 15.15 -4.22
CA SER A 109 0.89 15.23 -5.67
C SER A 109 0.83 16.68 -6.16
N SER A 110 1.76 17.08 -7.03
CA SER A 110 1.75 18.38 -7.72
C SER A 110 0.97 18.39 -9.04
N ALA A 111 0.58 17.22 -9.55
CA ALA A 111 -0.18 17.11 -10.78
C ALA A 111 -1.49 17.93 -10.71
N THR A 112 -1.93 18.47 -11.85
CA THR A 112 -3.27 19.05 -11.96
C THR A 112 -4.29 17.97 -11.60
N ASP A 113 -5.17 18.28 -10.64
CA ASP A 113 -6.10 17.31 -10.03
C ASP A 113 -5.39 16.10 -9.40
N GLY A 114 -4.11 16.21 -9.07
CA GLY A 114 -3.25 15.12 -8.64
C GLY A 114 -3.82 14.40 -7.43
N ASN A 115 -4.34 15.11 -6.45
CA ASN A 115 -4.92 14.46 -5.25
C ASN A 115 -6.38 14.04 -5.44
N LEU A 116 -6.99 14.25 -6.61
CA LEU A 116 -8.40 13.93 -6.80
C LEU A 116 -8.60 12.45 -7.19
N PHE A 117 -9.64 11.84 -6.64
CA PHE A 117 -10.06 10.49 -7.05
C PHE A 117 -10.87 10.54 -8.36
N PRO A 118 -10.79 9.49 -9.20
CA PRO A 118 -11.52 9.44 -10.46
C PRO A 118 -13.05 9.45 -10.26
N GLU A 119 -13.67 10.51 -10.75
CA GLU A 119 -15.13 10.70 -10.75
C GLU A 119 -15.67 10.53 -12.18
N GLY A 120 -16.90 10.03 -12.32
CA GLY A 120 -17.49 9.73 -13.64
C GLY A 120 -17.17 8.30 -14.12
N ASN A 121 -17.52 7.97 -15.37
CA ASN A 121 -17.33 6.63 -15.96
C ASN A 121 -17.88 5.47 -15.11
N GLY A 122 -18.99 5.70 -14.39
CA GLY A 122 -19.59 4.71 -13.49
C GLY A 122 -18.81 4.49 -12.18
N ASN A 123 -17.75 5.26 -11.92
CA ASN A 123 -17.03 5.19 -10.66
C ASN A 123 -17.87 5.76 -9.51
N ARG A 124 -17.72 5.16 -8.33
CA ARG A 124 -18.38 5.57 -7.10
C ARG A 124 -17.33 6.01 -6.08
N LEU A 125 -17.51 7.21 -5.52
CA LEU A 125 -16.64 7.76 -4.49
C LEU A 125 -17.36 7.76 -3.14
N GLU A 126 -16.74 7.22 -2.10
CA GLU A 126 -17.30 7.16 -0.74
C GLU A 126 -16.25 7.52 0.30
N ASN A 127 -16.47 8.59 1.07
CA ASN A 127 -15.65 8.94 2.25
C ASN A 127 -14.13 9.00 1.97
N ASN A 128 -13.71 9.36 0.77
CA ASN A 128 -12.29 9.57 0.49
C ASN A 128 -11.85 10.96 0.99
N LEU A 129 -10.68 11.03 1.61
CA LEU A 129 -10.07 12.26 2.08
C LEU A 129 -9.11 12.77 1.00
N VAL A 130 -9.45 13.93 0.44
CA VAL A 130 -8.74 14.53 -0.69
C VAL A 130 -7.80 15.61 -0.19
N ASN A 131 -6.53 15.53 -0.59
CA ASN A 131 -5.49 16.49 -0.22
C ASN A 131 -5.33 16.66 1.31
N ILE A 132 -5.38 15.54 2.03
CA ILE A 132 -5.26 15.48 3.48
C ILE A 132 -4.00 14.69 3.84
N ASN A 133 -3.08 15.33 4.55
CA ASN A 133 -1.84 14.67 4.97
C ASN A 133 -2.16 13.46 5.87
N PRO A 134 -1.71 12.24 5.52
CA PRO A 134 -1.92 11.05 6.35
C PRO A 134 -1.16 11.08 7.68
N GLN A 135 -0.22 12.02 7.88
CA GLN A 135 0.59 12.16 9.10
C GLN A 135 1.33 10.87 9.48
N LEU A 136 2.10 10.35 8.52
CA LEU A 136 3.07 9.27 8.75
C LEU A 136 4.27 9.83 9.54
N GLU A 137 4.86 9.05 10.45
CA GLU A 137 5.94 9.52 11.34
C GLU A 137 7.22 9.90 10.59
N ASN A 138 7.72 9.04 9.71
CA ASN A 138 8.97 9.29 8.98
C ASN A 138 8.93 8.69 7.57
N VAL A 139 8.09 9.27 6.70
CA VAL A 139 8.01 8.92 5.28
C VAL A 139 8.11 10.19 4.44
N PRO A 140 9.23 10.45 3.75
CA PRO A 140 9.33 11.57 2.82
C PRO A 140 8.55 11.28 1.53
N LEU A 141 8.21 12.33 0.78
CA LEU A 141 7.85 12.18 -0.63
C LEU A 141 9.12 11.77 -1.39
N SER A 142 9.12 10.58 -1.97
CA SER A 142 10.29 9.94 -2.57
C SER A 142 9.85 8.90 -3.60
N ASP A 143 10.67 8.68 -4.63
CA ASP A 143 10.50 7.53 -5.54
C ASP A 143 11.26 6.28 -5.04
N ASP A 144 12.07 6.46 -3.98
CA ASP A 144 12.92 5.43 -3.40
C ASP A 144 12.39 4.95 -2.04
N TRP A 145 12.59 3.64 -1.78
CA TRP A 145 12.26 2.98 -0.52
C TRP A 145 13.45 3.09 0.41
N SER A 146 13.16 3.23 1.70
CA SER A 146 14.12 2.94 2.74
C SER A 146 13.48 2.07 3.81
N PHE A 147 14.21 1.06 4.28
CA PHE A 147 13.82 0.28 5.45
C PHE A 147 13.84 1.10 6.75
N GLU A 148 14.41 2.30 6.73
CA GLU A 148 14.38 3.27 7.83
C GLU A 148 13.09 4.11 7.86
N PHE A 149 12.20 3.95 6.87
CA PHE A 149 10.93 4.66 6.87
C PHE A 149 10.01 4.12 7.98
N ASP A 150 9.42 5.04 8.74
CA ASP A 150 8.45 4.74 9.78
C ASP A 150 7.04 4.99 9.25
N LEU A 151 6.36 3.89 8.92
CA LEU A 151 4.99 3.88 8.40
C LEU A 151 3.92 4.02 9.50
N SER A 152 4.32 4.16 10.78
CA SER A 152 3.36 4.40 11.85
C SER A 152 2.69 5.76 11.68
N LEU A 153 1.46 5.83 12.23
CA LEU A 153 0.63 7.02 12.16
C LEU A 153 0.84 7.87 13.41
N GLN A 154 1.00 9.17 13.22
CA GLN A 154 0.98 10.14 14.31
C GLN A 154 -0.38 10.10 15.02
N ALA A 155 -0.41 10.44 16.31
CA ALA A 155 -1.62 10.38 17.13
C ALA A 155 -2.81 11.21 16.61
N THR A 156 -2.56 12.23 15.80
CA THR A 156 -3.61 13.08 15.18
C THR A 156 -3.99 12.64 13.77
N SER A 157 -3.43 11.53 13.30
CA SER A 157 -3.55 11.12 11.91
C SER A 157 -5.01 10.91 11.50
N PRO A 158 -5.43 11.45 10.34
CA PRO A 158 -6.76 11.21 9.80
C PRO A 158 -6.94 9.78 9.30
N ALA A 159 -5.87 8.98 9.24
CA ALA A 159 -5.93 7.57 8.89
C ALA A 159 -6.30 6.67 10.07
N LEU A 160 -6.18 7.15 11.32
CA LEU A 160 -6.46 6.35 12.52
C LEU A 160 -7.93 5.95 12.61
N ALA A 161 -8.19 4.65 12.74
CA ALA A 161 -9.52 4.03 12.83
C ALA A 161 -10.52 4.47 11.73
N ALA A 162 -10.00 5.02 10.61
CA ALA A 162 -10.80 5.62 9.54
C ALA A 162 -11.14 4.64 8.39
N GLY A 163 -10.61 3.42 8.46
CA GLY A 163 -10.87 2.36 7.51
C GLY A 163 -12.30 1.81 7.61
N THR A 164 -12.74 1.14 6.55
CA THR A 164 -14.11 0.58 6.47
C THR A 164 -14.46 -0.44 7.54
N ASP A 165 -13.46 -1.02 8.21
CA ASP A 165 -13.60 -1.99 9.30
C ASP A 165 -13.26 -1.39 10.68
N GLY A 166 -13.13 -0.06 10.77
CA GLY A 166 -12.77 0.65 11.99
C GLY A 166 -11.29 0.55 12.36
N LYS A 167 -10.45 -0.02 11.50
CA LYS A 167 -8.99 0.01 11.63
C LYS A 167 -8.39 1.17 10.84
N ASP A 168 -7.08 1.29 10.86
CA ASP A 168 -6.40 2.37 10.17
C ASP A 168 -6.48 2.24 8.64
N ILE A 169 -6.42 3.37 7.94
CA ILE A 169 -6.19 3.43 6.50
C ILE A 169 -4.69 3.22 6.24
N GLY A 170 -4.36 2.45 5.19
CA GLY A 170 -2.96 2.23 4.77
C GLY A 170 -2.40 0.84 5.13
N PRO A 171 -1.08 0.65 4.93
CA PRO A 171 -0.43 -0.66 4.93
C PRO A 171 -0.35 -1.31 6.31
N THR A 172 -0.42 -0.53 7.38
CA THR A 172 -0.37 -1.00 8.77
C THR A 172 -1.76 -1.25 9.37
N GLY A 173 -2.84 -0.86 8.68
CA GLY A 173 -4.19 -0.87 9.21
C GLY A 173 -5.01 -2.15 9.01
N SER A 174 -4.40 -3.28 8.61
CA SER A 174 -5.16 -4.53 8.38
C SER A 174 -4.97 -5.58 9.50
N SER A 175 -5.58 -6.76 9.31
CA SER A 175 -5.31 -7.93 10.18
C SER A 175 -3.91 -8.51 9.98
N ILE A 176 -3.28 -8.24 8.85
CA ILE A 176 -1.93 -8.68 8.47
C ILE A 176 -1.18 -7.43 7.99
N PRO A 177 -0.73 -6.55 8.92
CA PRO A 177 -0.09 -5.30 8.55
C PRO A 177 1.22 -5.56 7.80
N PHE A 178 1.59 -4.61 6.95
CA PHE A 178 2.92 -4.58 6.35
C PHE A 178 3.98 -4.48 7.46
N ASP A 179 4.95 -5.37 7.43
CA ASP A 179 6.13 -5.33 8.29
C ASP A 179 7.34 -5.01 7.40
N PRO A 180 7.97 -3.82 7.54
CA PRO A 180 9.12 -3.44 6.74
C PRO A 180 10.32 -4.37 6.97
N THR A 181 10.37 -5.13 8.07
CA THR A 181 11.41 -6.13 8.30
C THR A 181 11.28 -7.35 7.39
N GLY A 182 10.15 -7.50 6.68
CA GLY A 182 9.86 -8.65 5.83
C GLY A 182 9.68 -9.95 6.61
N VAL A 183 9.59 -9.89 7.94
CA VAL A 183 9.47 -11.08 8.79
C VAL A 183 7.99 -11.37 9.04
N PRO A 184 7.43 -12.45 8.46
CA PRO A 184 6.03 -12.78 8.66
C PRO A 184 5.73 -13.06 10.14
N LEU A 185 4.60 -12.54 10.61
CA LEU A 185 4.12 -12.78 11.97
C LEU A 185 3.15 -13.97 12.02
N PRO A 186 3.13 -14.76 13.10
CA PRO A 186 3.97 -14.62 14.30
C PRO A 186 5.40 -15.12 14.07
N LEU A 187 6.36 -14.43 14.70
CA LEU A 187 7.76 -14.83 14.67
C LEU A 187 8.15 -15.43 16.02
N ILE A 188 8.54 -16.70 16.05
CA ILE A 188 9.17 -17.29 17.25
C ILE A 188 10.53 -16.62 17.44
N GLN A 189 10.69 -15.90 18.54
CA GLN A 189 11.91 -15.18 18.90
C GLN A 189 12.84 -16.05 19.76
N THR A 190 12.25 -16.88 20.62
CA THR A 190 12.99 -17.83 21.47
C THR A 190 12.18 -19.10 21.63
N PHE A 191 12.88 -20.21 21.57
CA PHE A 191 12.38 -21.55 21.85
C PHE A 191 13.43 -22.20 22.75
N ASP A 192 13.22 -22.09 24.06
CA ASP A 192 14.10 -22.69 25.05
C ASP A 192 13.45 -23.97 25.57
N THR A 193 14.24 -25.02 25.62
CA THR A 193 13.87 -26.35 26.11
C THR A 193 15.00 -26.88 26.97
N ASP A 194 14.67 -27.75 27.93
CA ASP A 194 15.67 -28.47 28.70
C ASP A 194 16.59 -29.29 27.76
N GLU A 195 17.92 -29.18 27.92
CA GLU A 195 18.90 -29.89 27.08
C GLU A 195 18.86 -31.41 27.30
N ILE A 196 18.50 -31.85 28.51
CA ILE A 196 18.40 -33.25 28.90
C ILE A 196 17.17 -33.43 29.78
N VAL A 197 16.21 -34.22 29.31
CA VAL A 197 15.04 -34.65 30.09
C VAL A 197 15.12 -36.16 30.31
N LYS A 198 15.07 -36.60 31.57
CA LYS A 198 15.08 -38.05 31.87
C LYS A 198 13.69 -38.63 31.65
N LYS A 199 13.65 -39.94 31.40
CA LYS A 199 12.38 -40.65 31.30
C LYS A 199 11.58 -40.50 32.59
N GLY A 200 10.40 -39.88 32.49
CA GLY A 200 9.50 -39.64 33.62
C GLY A 200 9.59 -38.24 34.21
N ASP A 201 10.52 -37.40 33.74
CA ASP A 201 10.58 -35.98 34.10
C ASP A 201 9.67 -35.15 33.18
N ASP A 202 9.22 -34.00 33.67
CA ASP A 202 8.49 -33.01 32.88
C ASP A 202 9.45 -32.26 31.94
N LEU A 203 8.96 -31.91 30.76
CA LEU A 203 9.66 -31.08 29.78
C LEU A 203 9.29 -29.61 30.00
N SER A 204 10.26 -28.77 30.33
CA SER A 204 10.05 -27.32 30.41
C SER A 204 10.29 -26.69 29.04
N ILE A 205 9.28 -26.02 28.50
CA ILE A 205 9.38 -25.26 27.25
C ILE A 205 9.03 -23.80 27.53
N SER A 206 9.92 -22.89 27.13
CA SER A 206 9.66 -21.46 27.11
C SER A 206 9.67 -20.98 25.65
N ILE A 207 8.53 -20.43 25.21
CA ILE A 207 8.38 -19.88 23.86
C ILE A 207 8.10 -18.39 24.00
N LYS A 208 8.94 -17.56 23.38
CA LYS A 208 8.61 -16.15 23.14
C LYS A 208 8.33 -15.99 21.65
N ALA A 209 7.16 -15.48 21.33
CA ALA A 209 6.82 -15.11 19.97
C ALA A 209 6.50 -13.61 19.90
N ARG A 210 6.97 -12.96 18.84
CA ARG A 210 6.47 -11.65 18.41
C ARG A 210 5.15 -11.90 17.71
N GLY A 211 4.06 -11.57 18.39
CA GLY A 211 2.72 -11.52 17.84
C GLY A 211 2.35 -10.11 17.38
N LYS A 212 1.11 -9.95 16.95
CA LYS A 212 0.49 -8.64 16.76
C LYS A 212 0.34 -7.94 18.12
N ASN A 213 0.66 -6.64 18.22
CA ASN A 213 0.22 -5.79 19.32
C ASN A 213 -1.24 -5.37 19.12
#